data_AF-A0ABD5U2C9-F1
#
_entry.id   AF-A0ABD5U2C9-F1
#
_cell.length_a   1.000
_cell.length_b   1.000
_cell.length_c   1.000
_cell.angle_alpha   90.00
_cell.angle_beta   90.00
_cell.angle_gamma   90.00
#
_symmetry.space_group_name_H-M   'P 1'
#
loop_
_entity.id
_entity.type
_entity.pdbx_description
1 polymer ?
#
loop_
_entity_poly.entity_id
_entity_poly.type
_entity_poly.pdbx_seq_one_letter_code
_entity_poly.pdbx_strand_id
1 'polypeptide(L)'
;TWSRVDRESWTFRVWGKSQSWEDVSVLEQARDAIERWYRVQDPPTDGWPVFPTAHAPSKYTAVREAREDAEELLADADVDAVLREYEIAPPAITTHGTRKVLARIAENAGVEVDGEAPRLHGARRGLGDTLFRKDRGLASDILRHSSLSVTKQAYSHIDASERGDAASELLDE
;
A
#
# COMPACT_ATOMS: atom_id res chain seq x y z
N THR A 1 1.00 -3.21 -7.30
CA THR A 1 0.21 -4.42 -7.63
C THR A 1 0.58 -5.49 -6.63
N TRP A 2 -0.20 -6.55 -6.52
CA TRP A 2 0.10 -7.65 -5.61
C TRP A 2 1.41 -8.37 -5.91
N SER A 3 1.87 -8.37 -7.18
CA SER A 3 3.20 -8.85 -7.58
C SER A 3 4.38 -8.12 -6.94
N ARG A 4 4.12 -7.07 -6.16
CA ARG A 4 5.12 -6.29 -5.41
C ARG A 4 4.93 -6.38 -3.90
N VAL A 5 4.13 -7.35 -3.44
CA VAL A 5 3.88 -7.61 -2.03
C VAL A 5 4.31 -9.03 -1.73
N ASP A 6 5.39 -9.18 -0.98
CA ASP A 6 5.79 -10.46 -0.41
C ASP A 6 5.14 -10.59 0.97
N ARG A 7 4.17 -11.49 1.09
CA ARG A 7 3.45 -11.75 2.34
C ARG A 7 4.11 -12.82 3.21
N GLU A 8 5.12 -13.52 2.69
CA GLU A 8 5.94 -14.45 3.48
C GLU A 8 7.03 -13.67 4.20
N SER A 9 7.75 -12.81 3.47
CA SER A 9 8.78 -11.94 4.03
C SER A 9 8.23 -10.63 4.60
N TRP A 10 6.93 -10.34 4.43
CA TRP A 10 6.27 -9.10 4.83
C TRP A 10 6.98 -7.84 4.33
N THR A 11 7.20 -7.78 3.01
CA THR A 11 7.81 -6.62 2.36
C THR A 11 7.00 -6.11 1.17
N PHE A 12 7.07 -4.81 0.91
CA PHE A 12 6.60 -4.20 -0.33
C PHE A 12 7.79 -3.77 -1.18
N ARG A 13 7.74 -4.05 -2.48
CA ARG A 13 8.69 -3.51 -3.44
C ARG A 13 8.17 -2.18 -4.00
N VAL A 14 8.81 -1.08 -3.61
CA VAL A 14 8.39 0.28 -3.93
C VAL A 14 9.43 1.02 -4.76
N TRP A 15 8.97 2.00 -5.53
CA TRP A 15 9.86 2.91 -6.26
C TRP A 15 10.28 4.05 -5.34
N GLY A 16 11.55 4.06 -4.94
CA GLY A 16 12.13 5.00 -3.99
C GLY A 16 12.41 6.37 -4.59
N LYS A 17 12.73 7.34 -3.70
CA LYS A 17 13.14 8.70 -4.09
C LYS A 17 14.47 8.74 -4.85
N SER A 18 15.29 7.72 -4.63
CA SER A 18 16.53 7.38 -5.34
C SER A 18 16.31 7.00 -6.81
N GLN A 19 15.06 6.91 -7.28
CA GLN A 19 14.71 6.38 -8.59
C GLN A 19 15.19 4.93 -8.79
N SER A 20 15.07 4.13 -7.74
CA SER A 20 15.32 2.68 -7.79
C SER A 20 14.23 1.90 -7.07
N TRP A 21 14.08 0.63 -7.45
CA TRP A 21 13.24 -0.32 -6.71
C TRP A 21 13.89 -0.71 -5.40
N GLU A 22 13.12 -0.70 -4.33
CA GLU A 22 13.57 -1.01 -2.98
C GLU A 22 12.49 -1.80 -2.22
N ASP A 23 12.90 -2.75 -1.39
CA ASP A 23 11.99 -3.49 -0.51
C ASP A 23 11.83 -2.75 0.81
N VAL A 24 10.60 -2.41 1.20
CA VAL A 24 10.24 -1.81 2.50
C VAL A 24 9.52 -2.83 3.36
N SER A 25 9.70 -2.73 4.67
CA SER A 25 9.06 -3.62 5.62
C SER A 25 7.57 -3.29 5.81
N VAL A 26 6.80 -4.33 6.07
CA VAL A 26 5.44 -4.26 6.61
C VAL A 26 5.53 -4.64 8.09
N LEU A 27 5.21 -3.67 8.95
CA LEU A 27 5.18 -3.86 10.40
C LEU A 27 4.06 -4.82 10.79
N GLU A 28 4.25 -5.57 11.88
CA GLU A 28 3.32 -6.59 12.37
C GLU A 28 1.91 -6.06 12.57
N GLN A 29 1.79 -4.83 13.07
CA GLN A 29 0.52 -4.14 13.30
C GLN A 29 -0.33 -3.98 12.01
N ALA A 30 0.28 -4.09 10.82
CA ALA A 30 -0.39 -3.98 9.53
C ALA A 30 -0.60 -5.33 8.79
N ARG A 31 0.10 -6.40 9.20
CA ARG A 31 0.16 -7.69 8.47
C ARG A 31 -1.22 -8.31 8.31
N ASP A 32 -1.95 -8.49 9.41
CA ASP A 32 -3.30 -9.06 9.39
C ASP A 32 -4.27 -8.25 8.53
N ALA A 33 -4.16 -6.93 8.52
CA ALA A 33 -5.01 -6.06 7.73
C ALA A 33 -4.77 -6.25 6.23
N ILE A 34 -3.50 -6.38 5.83
CA ILE A 34 -3.11 -6.67 4.45
C ILE A 34 -3.57 -8.07 4.03
N GLU A 35 -3.45 -9.05 4.90
CA GLU A 35 -3.90 -10.42 4.66
C GLU A 35 -5.42 -10.53 4.49
N ARG A 36 -6.17 -9.86 5.38
CA ARG A 36 -7.63 -9.75 5.26
C ARG A 36 -8.00 -9.01 3.98
N TRP A 37 -7.29 -7.95 3.64
CA TRP A 37 -7.53 -7.19 2.43
C TRP A 37 -7.30 -8.01 1.16
N TYR A 38 -6.22 -8.78 1.07
CA TYR A 38 -5.99 -9.70 -0.05
C TYR A 38 -7.16 -10.67 -0.23
N ARG A 39 -7.60 -11.31 0.86
CA ARG A 39 -8.71 -12.28 0.84
C ARG A 39 -10.04 -11.65 0.43
N VAL A 40 -10.35 -10.45 0.92
CA VAL A 40 -11.59 -9.74 0.58
C VAL A 40 -11.57 -9.22 -0.85
N GLN A 41 -10.40 -8.75 -1.29
CA GLN A 41 -10.25 -8.24 -2.65
C GLN A 41 -10.34 -9.34 -3.69
N ASP A 42 -9.79 -10.52 -3.36
CA ASP A 42 -9.71 -11.70 -4.22
C ASP A 42 -9.22 -11.32 -5.63
N PRO A 43 -7.96 -10.85 -5.74
CA PRO A 43 -7.45 -10.31 -7.00
C PRO A 43 -7.33 -11.44 -8.04
N PRO A 44 -7.87 -11.27 -9.27
CA PRO A 44 -7.81 -12.32 -10.29
C PRO A 44 -6.38 -12.62 -10.75
N THR A 45 -5.48 -11.63 -10.65
CA THR A 45 -4.06 -11.78 -10.98
C THR A 45 -3.18 -10.98 -10.02
N ASP A 46 -1.90 -11.34 -9.93
CA ASP A 46 -0.92 -10.54 -9.18
C ASP A 46 -0.67 -9.16 -9.79
N GLY A 47 -1.08 -8.95 -11.05
CA GLY A 47 -1.09 -7.64 -11.72
C GLY A 47 -2.11 -6.67 -11.14
N TRP A 48 -3.05 -7.15 -10.34
CA TRP A 48 -4.10 -6.32 -9.75
C TRP A 48 -3.53 -5.29 -8.75
N PRO A 49 -4.03 -4.03 -8.72
CA PRO A 49 -3.58 -3.04 -7.75
C PRO A 49 -3.89 -3.49 -6.32
N VAL A 50 -2.93 -3.27 -5.40
CA VAL A 50 -3.16 -3.49 -3.97
C VAL A 50 -4.31 -2.60 -3.50
N PHE A 51 -4.31 -1.32 -3.88
CA PHE A 51 -5.41 -0.40 -3.60
C PHE A 51 -6.00 0.11 -4.92
N PRO A 52 -7.02 -0.56 -5.47
CA PRO A 52 -7.68 -0.12 -6.70
C PRO A 52 -8.56 1.09 -6.43
N THR A 53 -8.81 1.89 -7.47
CA THR A 53 -9.74 3.01 -7.38
C THR A 53 -11.18 2.53 -7.25
N ALA A 54 -12.00 3.23 -6.45
CA ALA A 54 -13.45 3.09 -6.46
C ALA A 54 -14.14 4.08 -7.43
N HIS A 55 -13.37 4.87 -8.17
CA HIS A 55 -13.90 5.86 -9.10
C HIS A 55 -14.46 5.17 -10.34
N ALA A 56 -15.79 5.04 -10.40
CA ALA A 56 -16.48 4.33 -11.48
C ALA A 56 -16.03 4.79 -12.88
N PRO A 57 -15.97 6.09 -13.24
CA PRO A 57 -15.53 6.50 -14.57
C PRO A 57 -14.16 5.95 -14.96
N SER A 58 -13.20 5.89 -14.03
CA SER A 58 -11.88 5.32 -14.29
C SER A 58 -11.91 3.81 -14.55
N LYS A 59 -12.84 3.08 -13.92
CA LYS A 59 -13.05 1.65 -14.16
C LYS A 59 -13.65 1.40 -15.54
N TYR A 60 -14.69 2.16 -15.89
CA TYR A 60 -15.32 2.08 -17.21
C TYR A 60 -14.32 2.44 -18.33
N THR A 61 -13.51 3.48 -18.13
CA THR A 61 -12.42 3.81 -19.06
C THR A 61 -11.43 2.66 -19.22
N ALA A 62 -11.02 2.00 -18.13
CA ALA A 62 -10.09 0.88 -18.21
C ALA A 62 -10.65 -0.28 -19.07
N VAL A 63 -11.94 -0.60 -18.95
CA VAL A 63 -12.59 -1.62 -19.80
C VAL A 63 -12.60 -1.18 -21.27
N ARG A 64 -13.00 0.07 -21.55
CA ARG A 64 -13.05 0.63 -22.91
C ARG A 64 -11.69 0.71 -23.61
N GLU A 65 -10.62 0.96 -22.84
CA GLU A 65 -9.26 0.99 -23.38
C GLU A 65 -8.71 -0.42 -23.64
N ALA A 66 -9.17 -1.41 -22.87
CA ALA A 66 -8.69 -2.79 -22.97
C ALA A 66 -9.46 -3.66 -23.98
N ARG A 67 -10.70 -3.28 -24.35
CA ARG A 67 -11.63 -4.13 -25.10
C ARG A 67 -12.38 -3.34 -26.18
N GLU A 68 -12.49 -3.90 -27.38
CA GLU A 68 -13.26 -3.31 -28.48
C GLU A 68 -14.78 -3.48 -28.31
N ASP A 69 -15.21 -4.56 -27.67
CA ASP A 69 -16.61 -4.88 -27.35
C ASP A 69 -17.04 -4.37 -25.96
N ALA A 70 -16.32 -3.39 -25.42
CA ALA A 70 -16.55 -2.87 -24.07
C ALA A 70 -17.99 -2.42 -23.83
N GLU A 71 -18.64 -1.75 -24.79
CA GLU A 71 -20.01 -1.27 -24.60
C GLU A 71 -21.03 -2.42 -24.52
N GLU A 72 -20.80 -3.54 -25.20
CA GLU A 72 -21.64 -4.73 -25.09
C GLU A 72 -21.49 -5.37 -23.70
N LEU A 73 -20.24 -5.55 -23.25
CA LEU A 73 -19.95 -6.10 -21.92
C LEU A 73 -20.51 -5.24 -20.78
N LEU A 74 -20.42 -3.92 -20.91
CA LEU A 74 -20.84 -2.96 -19.88
C LEU A 74 -22.35 -2.66 -19.91
N ALA A 75 -23.08 -3.12 -20.93
CA ALA A 75 -24.53 -2.93 -21.03
C ALA A 75 -25.28 -3.76 -19.98
N ASP A 76 -24.84 -5.00 -19.76
CA ASP A 76 -25.58 -6.00 -18.98
C ASP A 76 -24.85 -6.44 -17.69
N ALA A 77 -23.68 -5.88 -17.39
CA ALA A 77 -22.86 -6.28 -16.24
C ALA A 77 -22.34 -5.10 -15.42
N ASP A 78 -22.12 -5.36 -14.12
CA ASP A 78 -21.41 -4.44 -13.25
C ASP A 78 -19.95 -4.32 -13.68
N VAL A 79 -19.40 -3.09 -13.71
CA VAL A 79 -18.04 -2.84 -14.17
C VAL A 79 -16.99 -3.62 -13.38
N ASP A 80 -17.20 -3.85 -12.07
CA ASP A 80 -16.28 -4.64 -11.26
C ASP A 80 -16.33 -6.14 -11.60
N ALA A 81 -17.49 -6.63 -12.06
CA ALA A 81 -17.62 -7.99 -12.58
C ALA A 81 -16.86 -8.13 -13.90
N VAL A 82 -17.06 -7.19 -14.83
CA VAL A 82 -16.34 -7.18 -16.12
C VAL A 82 -14.84 -7.08 -15.93
N LEU A 83 -14.36 -6.16 -15.08
CA LEU A 83 -12.93 -6.03 -14.81
C LEU A 83 -12.33 -7.34 -14.27
N ARG A 84 -13.06 -8.05 -13.40
CA ARG A 84 -12.59 -9.32 -12.83
C ARG A 84 -12.63 -10.47 -13.83
N GLU A 85 -13.75 -10.65 -14.53
CA GLU A 85 -13.95 -11.74 -15.49
C GLU A 85 -12.91 -11.72 -16.61
N TYR A 86 -12.58 -10.52 -17.09
CA TYR A 86 -11.61 -10.33 -18.17
C TYR A 86 -10.21 -9.98 -17.66
N GLU A 87 -9.95 -10.08 -16.35
CA GLU A 87 -8.67 -9.80 -15.70
C GLU A 87 -8.08 -8.40 -16.02
N ILE A 88 -8.95 -7.42 -16.31
CA ILE A 88 -8.57 -6.05 -16.64
C ILE A 88 -8.27 -5.30 -15.34
N ALA A 89 -6.99 -5.05 -15.08
CA ALA A 89 -6.58 -4.33 -13.88
C ALA A 89 -7.12 -2.88 -13.88
N PRO A 90 -7.91 -2.47 -12.87
CA PRO A 90 -8.34 -1.08 -12.75
C PRO A 90 -7.15 -0.18 -12.38
N PRO A 91 -7.29 1.15 -12.53
CA PRO A 91 -6.29 2.08 -12.00
C PRO A 91 -6.16 1.98 -10.48
N ALA A 92 -4.95 2.22 -9.96
CA ALA A 92 -4.73 2.35 -8.53
C ALA A 92 -5.41 3.62 -7.97
N ILE A 93 -5.74 3.61 -6.68
CA ILE A 93 -6.22 4.80 -5.98
C ILE A 93 -5.18 5.93 -6.07
N THR A 94 -5.64 7.15 -6.25
CA THR A 94 -4.76 8.33 -6.25
C THR A 94 -4.46 8.79 -4.83
N THR A 95 -3.37 9.52 -4.64
CA THR A 95 -3.05 10.16 -3.34
C THR A 95 -4.20 11.01 -2.81
N HIS A 96 -4.92 11.71 -3.70
CA HIS A 96 -6.11 12.48 -3.33
C HIS A 96 -7.25 11.57 -2.85
N GLY A 97 -7.49 10.47 -3.55
CA GLY A 97 -8.44 9.43 -3.14
C GLY A 97 -8.12 8.88 -1.75
N THR A 98 -6.85 8.52 -1.50
CA THR A 98 -6.39 8.03 -0.20
C THR A 98 -6.63 9.05 0.91
N ARG A 99 -6.35 10.35 0.67
CA ARG A 99 -6.63 11.42 1.66
C ARG A 99 -8.11 11.52 2.00
N LYS A 100 -8.99 11.43 1.01
CA LYS A 100 -10.45 11.43 1.24
C LYS A 100 -10.90 10.21 2.05
N VAL A 101 -10.37 9.03 1.75
CA VAL A 101 -10.67 7.80 2.51
C VAL A 101 -10.21 7.94 3.96
N LEU A 102 -8.98 8.43 4.18
CA LEU A 102 -8.44 8.64 5.52
C LEU A 102 -9.26 9.66 6.32
N ALA A 103 -9.65 10.78 5.71
CA ALA A 103 -10.48 11.78 6.36
C ALA A 103 -11.83 11.20 6.83
N ARG A 104 -12.49 10.43 5.96
CA ARG A 104 -13.75 9.75 6.29
C ARG A 104 -13.59 8.72 7.42
N ILE A 105 -12.51 7.93 7.41
CA ILE A 105 -12.23 6.96 8.48
C ILE A 105 -12.00 7.67 9.81
N ALA A 106 -11.21 8.75 9.79
CA ALA A 106 -10.88 9.53 10.98
C ALA A 106 -12.12 10.24 11.56
N GLU A 107 -12.95 10.84 10.72
CA GLU A 107 -14.24 11.44 11.10
C GLU A 107 -15.15 10.40 11.77
N ASN A 108 -15.33 9.22 11.15
CA ASN A 108 -16.14 8.14 11.72
C ASN A 108 -15.59 7.61 13.05
N ALA A 109 -14.28 7.70 13.27
CA ALA A 109 -13.62 7.28 14.49
C ALA A 109 -13.51 8.39 15.56
N GLY A 110 -13.94 9.62 15.26
CA GLY A 110 -13.75 10.77 16.14
C GLY A 110 -12.27 11.12 16.37
N VAL A 111 -11.40 10.83 15.39
CA VAL A 111 -9.96 11.07 15.46
C VAL A 111 -9.60 12.31 14.67
N GLU A 112 -8.95 13.26 15.33
CA GLU A 112 -8.41 14.48 14.69
C GLU A 112 -7.02 14.82 15.25
N VAL A 113 -6.27 15.62 14.48
CA VAL A 113 -4.98 16.18 14.86
C VAL A 113 -5.07 17.69 14.62
N ASP A 114 -4.99 18.47 15.68
CA ASP A 114 -5.12 19.94 15.65
C ASP A 114 -6.40 20.42 14.96
N GLY A 115 -7.53 19.73 15.19
CA GLY A 115 -8.83 20.04 14.59
C GLY A 115 -8.95 19.68 13.11
N GLU A 116 -7.99 18.95 12.54
CA GLU A 116 -8.02 18.46 11.16
C GLU A 116 -7.93 16.93 11.08
N ALA A 117 -8.37 16.38 9.95
CA ALA A 117 -8.16 14.97 9.66
C ALA A 117 -6.65 14.61 9.63
N PRO A 118 -6.24 13.44 10.14
CA PRO A 118 -4.87 12.97 10.07
C PRO A 118 -4.32 13.00 8.64
N ARG A 119 -3.10 13.49 8.50
CA ARG A 119 -2.41 13.56 7.19
C ARG A 119 -1.50 12.34 7.03
N LEU A 120 -1.42 11.79 5.81
CA LEU A 120 -0.53 10.65 5.49
C LEU A 120 0.94 10.90 5.91
N HIS A 121 1.43 12.12 5.68
CA HIS A 121 2.78 12.48 6.11
C HIS A 121 2.90 12.62 7.62
N GLY A 122 1.81 13.01 8.31
CA GLY A 122 1.73 13.04 9.77
C GLY A 122 1.85 11.63 10.37
N ALA A 123 1.13 10.65 9.82
CA ALA A 123 1.24 9.25 10.23
C ALA A 123 2.68 8.72 10.11
N ARG A 124 3.35 9.00 8.98
CA ARG A 124 4.76 8.63 8.80
C ARG A 124 5.70 9.32 9.80
N ARG A 125 5.46 10.60 10.12
CA ARG A 125 6.25 11.34 11.13
C ARG A 125 6.02 10.79 12.53
N GLY A 126 4.78 10.49 12.90
CA GLY A 126 4.44 9.93 14.22
C GLY A 126 5.10 8.58 14.45
N LEU A 127 5.03 7.67 13.47
CA LEU A 127 5.79 6.41 13.50
C LEU A 127 7.28 6.68 13.67
N GLY A 128 7.81 7.61 12.87
CA GLY A 128 9.22 7.92 12.87
C GLY A 128 9.75 8.50 14.17
N ASP A 129 9.02 9.42 14.78
CA ASP A 129 9.36 10.04 16.06
C ASP A 129 9.26 9.02 17.20
N THR A 130 8.25 8.15 17.16
CA THR A 130 8.10 7.05 18.13
C THR A 130 9.31 6.11 18.08
N LEU A 131 9.67 5.65 16.88
CA LEU A 131 10.86 4.82 16.68
C LEU A 131 12.13 5.59 17.08
N PHE A 132 12.28 6.86 16.70
CA PHE A 132 13.49 7.63 16.99
C PHE A 132 13.76 7.81 18.49
N ARG A 133 12.70 7.91 19.30
CA ARG A 133 12.83 7.98 20.77
C ARG A 133 13.27 6.65 21.38
N LYS A 134 12.94 5.51 20.77
CA LYS A 134 13.30 4.17 21.23
C LYS A 134 14.65 3.70 20.66
N ASP A 135 14.82 3.82 19.34
CA ASP A 135 16.04 3.50 18.60
C ASP A 135 16.21 4.43 17.39
N ARG A 136 17.22 5.32 17.46
CA ARG A 136 17.54 6.30 16.40
C ARG A 136 18.08 5.65 15.12
N GLY A 137 18.82 4.55 15.25
CA GLY A 137 19.40 3.82 14.13
C GLY A 137 18.29 3.15 13.34
N LEU A 138 17.44 2.39 14.04
CA LEU A 138 16.30 1.71 13.42
C LEU A 138 15.29 2.67 12.81
N ALA A 139 15.02 3.81 13.47
CA ALA A 139 14.16 4.85 12.89
C ALA A 139 14.71 5.37 11.56
N SER A 140 16.03 5.54 11.45
CA SER A 140 16.67 5.99 10.21
C SER A 140 16.55 4.96 9.09
N ASP A 141 16.69 3.67 9.43
CA ASP A 141 16.57 2.55 8.50
C ASP A 141 15.12 2.37 8.00
N ILE A 142 14.13 2.38 8.90
CA ILE A 142 12.70 2.22 8.58
C ILE A 142 12.17 3.42 7.80
N LEU A 143 12.50 4.65 8.23
CA LEU A 143 12.04 5.87 7.57
C LEU A 143 12.91 6.28 6.39
N ARG A 144 14.00 5.57 6.10
CA ARG A 144 14.93 5.84 5.00
C ARG A 144 15.40 7.28 4.99
N HIS A 145 16.11 7.65 6.06
CA HIS A 145 17.12 8.69 5.91
C HIS A 145 18.29 8.05 5.14
N SER A 146 18.56 8.60 3.97
CA SER A 146 19.45 8.04 2.95
C SER A 146 20.76 7.45 3.47
N SER A 147 21.13 6.32 2.85
CA SER A 147 22.43 5.66 2.77
C SER A 147 22.93 4.89 3.99
N LEU A 148 22.83 3.56 3.91
CA LEU A 148 23.78 2.53 4.36
C LEU A 148 23.23 1.21 3.75
N SER A 149 23.88 0.42 2.89
CA SER A 149 25.12 0.44 2.16
C SER A 149 24.93 -0.46 0.93
N VAL A 150 25.70 -0.22 -0.12
CA VAL A 150 25.85 -1.12 -1.29
C VAL A 150 26.21 -2.53 -0.80
N THR A 151 25.68 -3.57 -1.47
CA THR A 151 25.78 -5.03 -1.20
C THR A 151 24.72 -5.51 -0.19
N LYS A 152 23.63 -6.24 -0.51
CA LYS A 152 23.36 -7.28 -1.51
C LYS A 152 21.89 -7.20 -1.96
N GLN A 153 21.63 -6.94 -3.25
CA GLN A 153 20.27 -6.95 -3.80
C GLN A 153 19.54 -8.29 -3.60
N ALA A 154 20.29 -9.39 -3.42
CA ALA A 154 19.73 -10.72 -3.16
C ALA A 154 19.13 -10.89 -1.76
N TYR A 155 19.46 -10.04 -0.79
CA TYR A 155 19.02 -10.17 0.62
C TYR A 155 18.21 -8.97 1.11
N SER A 156 17.85 -8.04 0.23
CA SER A 156 17.13 -6.82 0.62
C SER A 156 15.78 -7.07 1.29
N HIS A 157 15.08 -8.14 0.89
CA HIS A 157 13.80 -8.54 1.49
C HIS A 157 13.99 -9.08 2.91
N ILE A 158 15.03 -9.89 3.17
CA ILE A 158 15.37 -10.39 4.52
C ILE A 158 15.73 -9.21 5.42
N ASP A 159 16.65 -8.35 4.98
CA ASP A 159 17.06 -7.19 5.78
C ASP A 159 15.88 -6.23 6.03
N ALA A 160 14.91 -6.14 5.12
CA ALA A 160 13.70 -5.35 5.33
C ALA A 160 12.78 -6.04 6.34
N SER A 161 12.55 -7.35 6.20
CA SER A 161 11.72 -8.15 7.11
C SER A 161 12.20 -8.05 8.56
N GLU A 162 13.48 -8.33 8.82
CA GLU A 162 14.08 -8.30 10.17
C GLU A 162 13.96 -6.91 10.83
N ARG A 163 14.18 -5.83 10.06
CA ARG A 163 13.97 -4.46 10.56
C ARG A 163 12.50 -4.20 10.90
N GLY A 164 11.59 -4.75 10.10
CA GLY A 164 10.15 -4.68 10.34
C GLY A 164 9.76 -5.33 11.67
N ASP A 165 10.29 -6.51 11.96
CA ASP A 165 10.05 -7.23 13.22
C ASP A 165 10.60 -6.42 14.41
N ALA A 166 11.85 -5.99 14.36
CA ALA A 166 12.46 -5.17 15.41
C ALA A 166 11.70 -3.86 15.67
N ALA A 167 11.20 -3.21 14.61
CA ALA A 167 10.41 -1.99 14.74
C ALA A 167 9.03 -2.27 15.34
N SER A 168 8.45 -3.44 15.07
CA SER A 168 7.16 -3.85 15.60
C SER A 168 7.25 -4.13 17.10
N GLU A 169 8.28 -4.87 17.54
CA GLU A 169 8.56 -5.12 18.96
C GLU A 169 8.68 -3.82 19.76
N LEU A 170 9.37 -2.81 19.21
CA LEU A 170 9.50 -1.51 19.87
C LEU A 170 8.18 -0.74 19.94
N LEU A 171 7.24 -0.94 19.03
CA LEU A 171 5.96 -0.23 19.07
C LEU A 171 4.98 -0.81 20.08
N ASP A 172 5.14 -2.09 20.43
CA ASP A 172 4.22 -2.82 21.34
C ASP A 172 4.67 -2.78 22.82
N GLU A 173 5.88 -2.26 23.10
CA GLU A 173 6.42 -1.99 24.45
C GLU A 173 5.92 -0.65 25.03
#